data_AF-A0A940Y2Y0-F1
#
_entry.id   AF-A0A940Y2Y0-F1
#
_cell.length_a   1.000
_cell.length_b   1.000
_cell.length_c   1.000
_cell.angle_alpha   90.00
_cell.angle_beta   90.00
_cell.angle_gamma   90.00
#
_symmetry.space_group_name_H-M   'P 1'
#
loop_
_entity.id
_entity.type
_entity.pdbx_description
1 polymer ?
#
loop_
_entity_poly.entity_id
_entity_poly.type
_entity_poly.pdbx_seq_one_letter_code
_entity_poly.pdbx_strand_id
1 'polypeptide(L)'
;MKLRSALFTGIAAVSLFSAALTTSIPAAAADHSLAAPEANVGPTDLSQCNGTGFSCLWKDYNYTSWDGSVQYFGPKQPGTCARVNLAYSFSLWNRSGITQRFWSGSDCTGQNYLVASGGKIPASPFSIGSVGGI
;
A
#
# COMPACT_ATOMS: atom_id res chain seq x y z
N MET A 1 -25.45 -73.86 25.74
CA MET A 1 -25.22 -72.53 26.32
C MET A 1 -24.41 -71.71 25.32
N LYS A 2 -25.00 -70.68 24.72
CA LYS A 2 -24.36 -69.81 23.70
C LYS A 2 -23.82 -68.56 24.39
N LEU A 3 -22.50 -68.43 24.49
CA LEU A 3 -21.85 -67.19 24.95
C LEU A 3 -21.75 -66.19 23.78
N ARG A 4 -22.16 -64.95 24.06
CA ARG A 4 -22.11 -63.80 23.16
C ARG A 4 -20.70 -63.21 23.17
N SER A 5 -20.10 -62.99 22.01
CA SER A 5 -18.92 -62.14 21.86
C SER A 5 -19.31 -60.93 21.01
N ALA A 6 -19.48 -59.80 21.69
CA ALA A 6 -19.58 -58.49 21.07
C ALA A 6 -18.14 -57.97 20.84
N LEU A 7 -17.82 -57.62 19.60
CA LEU A 7 -16.62 -56.84 19.29
C LEU A 7 -17.08 -55.44 18.88
N PHE A 8 -16.72 -54.45 19.70
CA PHE A 8 -16.93 -53.03 19.46
C PHE A 8 -15.98 -52.56 18.35
N THR A 9 -16.53 -52.09 17.22
CA THR A 9 -15.76 -51.43 16.16
C THR A 9 -15.83 -49.93 16.38
N GLY A 10 -14.70 -49.34 16.76
CA GLY A 10 -14.55 -47.90 16.98
C GLY A 10 -13.89 -47.19 15.79
N ILE A 11 -14.51 -46.07 15.41
CA ILE A 11 -13.91 -44.76 15.07
C ILE A 11 -12.95 -44.69 13.86
N ALA A 12 -13.38 -44.00 12.79
CA ALA A 12 -12.73 -42.76 12.32
C ALA A 12 -13.52 -42.14 11.16
N ALA A 13 -14.00 -40.92 11.38
CA ALA A 13 -14.54 -40.04 10.36
C ALA A 13 -13.41 -39.46 9.51
N VAL A 14 -13.57 -39.42 8.18
CA VAL A 14 -12.90 -38.43 7.33
C VAL A 14 -13.93 -37.97 6.30
N SER A 15 -14.61 -36.88 6.64
CA SER A 15 -15.44 -36.11 5.71
C SER A 15 -14.55 -35.59 4.58
N LEU A 16 -14.82 -36.04 3.35
CA LEU A 16 -14.26 -35.47 2.14
C LEU A 16 -14.81 -34.05 1.98
N PHE A 17 -14.01 -33.05 2.35
CA PHE A 17 -14.27 -31.65 2.07
C PHE A 17 -14.12 -31.45 0.55
N SER A 18 -15.24 -31.32 -0.16
CA SER A 18 -15.26 -30.86 -1.53
C SER A 18 -14.70 -29.44 -1.59
N ALA A 19 -13.51 -29.27 -2.17
CA ALA A 19 -12.96 -27.96 -2.48
C ALA A 19 -13.84 -27.30 -3.54
N ALA A 20 -14.70 -26.38 -3.11
CA ALA A 20 -15.42 -25.49 -4.01
C ALA A 20 -14.41 -24.52 -4.62
N LEU A 21 -14.18 -24.69 -5.93
CA LEU A 21 -13.43 -23.80 -6.78
C LEU A 21 -14.20 -22.46 -6.88
N THR A 22 -13.93 -21.51 -6.00
CA THR A 22 -14.43 -20.15 -6.15
C THR A 22 -13.61 -19.43 -7.21
N THR A 23 -14.20 -19.31 -8.39
CA THR A 23 -13.75 -18.46 -9.48
C THR A 23 -13.53 -17.04 -8.97
N SER A 24 -12.28 -16.58 -8.98
CA SER A 24 -11.91 -15.21 -8.65
C SER A 24 -12.56 -14.26 -9.66
N ILE A 25 -13.60 -13.56 -9.22
CA ILE A 25 -14.18 -12.42 -9.93
C ILE A 25 -13.14 -11.29 -9.84
N PRO A 26 -12.58 -10.77 -10.95
CA PRO A 26 -11.89 -9.50 -10.87
C PRO A 26 -12.97 -8.44 -10.67
N ALA A 27 -13.20 -8.05 -9.40
CA ALA A 27 -13.92 -6.84 -9.12
C ALA A 27 -13.05 -5.68 -9.62
N ALA A 28 -13.38 -5.17 -10.80
CA ALA A 28 -12.96 -3.86 -11.23
C ALA A 28 -13.42 -2.86 -10.15
N ALA A 29 -12.49 -2.47 -9.28
CA ALA A 29 -12.74 -1.46 -8.28
C ALA A 29 -12.99 -0.15 -9.03
N ALA A 30 -14.24 0.28 -9.02
CA ALA A 30 -14.61 1.62 -9.45
C ALA A 30 -13.81 2.64 -8.63
N ASP A 31 -13.06 3.47 -9.36
CA ASP A 31 -12.32 4.62 -8.87
C ASP A 31 -13.25 5.58 -8.11
N HIS A 32 -13.38 5.39 -6.81
CA HIS A 32 -13.61 6.51 -5.90
C HIS A 32 -12.24 7.07 -5.50
N SER A 33 -11.55 7.59 -6.51
CA SER A 33 -10.45 8.51 -6.32
C SER A 33 -11.06 9.75 -5.65
N LEU A 34 -10.96 9.83 -4.32
CA LEU A 34 -10.89 11.13 -3.66
C LEU A 34 -9.70 11.80 -4.31
N ALA A 35 -9.98 12.63 -5.32
CA ALA A 35 -8.97 13.29 -6.12
C ALA A 35 -8.02 14.01 -5.16
N ALA A 36 -6.85 13.41 -4.96
CA ALA A 36 -5.73 14.17 -4.43
C ALA A 36 -5.54 15.33 -5.42
N PRO A 37 -5.40 16.58 -4.94
CA PRO A 37 -5.21 17.70 -5.84
C PRO A 37 -4.09 17.36 -6.82
N GLU A 38 -4.43 17.37 -8.11
CA GLU A 38 -3.48 17.19 -9.21
C GLU A 38 -2.30 18.13 -8.95
N ALA A 39 -1.09 17.59 -9.07
CA ALA A 39 0.18 18.17 -8.63
C ALA A 39 0.23 19.70 -8.74
N ASN A 40 0.01 20.40 -7.63
CA ASN A 40 0.32 21.82 -7.53
C ASN A 40 1.84 21.97 -7.42
N VAL A 41 2.47 22.50 -8.47
CA VAL A 41 3.87 22.93 -8.43
C VAL A 41 3.90 24.29 -7.73
N GLY A 42 4.45 24.34 -6.50
CA GLY A 42 4.45 25.52 -5.62
C GLY A 42 5.43 25.35 -4.43
N PRO A 43 5.79 26.42 -3.70
CA PRO A 43 7.10 26.55 -3.02
C PRO A 43 7.51 25.44 -2.01
N THR A 44 8.52 24.66 -2.41
CA THR A 44 9.74 24.11 -1.74
C THR A 44 9.84 23.65 -0.28
N ASP A 45 8.88 23.86 0.63
CA ASP A 45 9.09 23.50 2.04
C ASP A 45 8.01 22.60 2.66
N LEU A 46 8.35 22.04 3.82
CA LEU A 46 7.52 21.15 4.62
C LEU A 46 6.14 21.76 4.97
N SER A 47 6.01 23.09 4.96
CA SER A 47 4.78 23.82 5.31
C SER A 47 3.66 23.63 4.29
N GLN A 48 3.96 23.17 3.08
CA GLN A 48 2.92 22.83 2.10
C GLN A 48 2.31 21.45 2.32
N CYS A 49 2.98 20.58 3.06
CA CYS A 49 2.42 19.32 3.52
C CYS A 49 1.62 19.51 4.83
N ASN A 50 0.88 20.61 4.95
CA ASN A 50 0.12 20.97 6.16
C ASN A 50 -1.27 20.33 6.22
N GLY A 51 -1.82 19.83 5.11
CA GLY A 51 -3.10 19.11 5.06
C GLY A 51 -3.01 17.65 5.52
N THR A 52 -4.09 17.11 6.06
CA THR A 52 -4.25 15.66 6.37
C THR A 52 -4.90 14.93 5.18
N GLY A 53 -4.76 13.61 5.14
CA GLY A 53 -5.42 12.75 4.16
C GLY A 53 -4.58 12.45 2.91
N PHE A 54 -3.33 12.88 2.85
CA PHE A 54 -2.42 12.56 1.75
C PHE A 54 -0.97 12.37 2.21
N SER A 55 -0.15 11.70 1.43
CA SER A 55 1.31 11.71 1.55
C SER A 55 1.90 12.76 0.61
N CYS A 56 3.04 13.32 1.00
CA CYS A 56 3.81 14.26 0.20
C CYS A 56 5.16 13.64 -0.16
N LEU A 57 5.60 13.79 -1.40
CA LEU A 57 6.91 13.38 -1.88
C LEU A 57 7.64 14.57 -2.51
N TRP A 58 8.92 14.67 -2.24
CA TRP A 58 9.78 15.72 -2.77
C TRP A 58 10.93 15.14 -3.60
N LYS A 59 11.38 15.93 -4.59
CA LYS A 59 12.44 15.55 -5.53
C LYS A 59 13.85 15.48 -4.92
N ASP A 60 14.03 15.98 -3.71
CA ASP A 60 15.32 16.00 -3.02
C ASP A 60 15.16 15.54 -1.56
N TYR A 61 16.27 15.51 -0.83
CA TYR A 61 16.34 15.13 0.58
C TYR A 61 15.78 16.23 1.49
N ASN A 62 15.50 15.87 2.74
CA ASN A 62 15.07 16.79 3.80
C ASN A 62 13.83 17.63 3.44
N TYR A 63 12.91 17.06 2.66
CA TYR A 63 11.64 17.67 2.28
C TYR A 63 11.81 18.94 1.45
N THR A 64 12.86 18.98 0.63
CA THR A 64 13.15 20.06 -0.31
C THR A 64 12.98 19.58 -1.75
N SER A 65 12.83 20.52 -2.68
CA SER A 65 12.72 20.22 -4.10
C SER A 65 13.45 21.27 -4.91
N TRP A 66 14.44 20.88 -5.71
CA TRP A 66 15.29 21.83 -6.45
C TRP A 66 14.52 22.65 -7.51
N ASP A 67 13.35 22.18 -7.96
CA ASP A 67 12.44 22.90 -8.87
C ASP A 67 11.09 23.27 -8.23
N GLY A 68 10.96 23.09 -6.92
CA GLY A 68 9.70 23.35 -6.21
C GLY A 68 8.58 22.36 -6.50
N SER A 69 8.82 21.23 -7.17
CA SER A 69 7.79 20.21 -7.36
C SER A 69 7.58 19.39 -6.08
N VAL A 70 6.33 19.20 -5.69
CA VAL A 70 5.90 18.24 -4.67
C VAL A 70 4.77 17.40 -5.27
N GLN A 71 4.78 16.09 -5.04
CA GLN A 71 3.68 15.23 -5.45
C GLN A 71 2.90 14.73 -4.24
N TYR A 72 1.58 14.76 -4.37
CA TYR A 72 0.65 14.35 -3.33
C TYR A 72 -0.03 13.03 -3.70
N PHE A 73 -0.24 12.16 -2.71
CA PHE A 73 -0.96 10.91 -2.88
C PHE A 73 -2.00 10.74 -1.79
N GLY A 74 -3.26 10.56 -2.18
CA GLY A 74 -4.28 10.08 -1.26
C GLY A 74 -3.98 8.66 -0.74
N PRO A 75 -4.76 8.18 0.24
CA PRO A 75 -4.64 6.83 0.77
C PRO A 75 -4.81 5.82 -0.35
N LYS A 76 -3.90 4.85 -0.46
CA LYS A 76 -4.02 3.74 -1.40
C LYS A 76 -4.66 2.54 -0.72
N GLN A 77 -5.65 1.96 -1.40
CA GLN A 77 -6.32 0.74 -0.95
C GLN A 77 -5.41 -0.48 -1.11
N PRO A 78 -5.55 -1.53 -0.29
CA PRO A 78 -4.80 -2.77 -0.45
C PRO A 78 -4.88 -3.29 -1.89
N GLY A 79 -3.73 -3.64 -2.47
CA GLY A 79 -3.64 -4.14 -3.85
C GLY A 79 -3.67 -3.06 -4.94
N THR A 80 -3.82 -1.78 -4.61
CA THR A 80 -3.74 -0.68 -5.57
C THR A 80 -2.34 -0.05 -5.61
N CYS A 81 -1.97 0.49 -6.76
CA CYS A 81 -0.69 1.15 -6.98
C CYS A 81 -0.88 2.49 -7.72
N ALA A 82 -0.08 3.50 -7.37
CA ALA A 82 -0.02 4.76 -8.07
C ALA A 82 1.42 5.16 -8.38
N ARG A 83 1.66 5.53 -9.64
CA ARG A 83 2.96 6.00 -10.12
C ARG A 83 3.31 7.38 -9.57
N VAL A 84 4.58 7.54 -9.22
CA VAL A 84 5.22 8.83 -9.00
C VAL A 84 5.61 9.40 -10.36
N ASN A 85 5.09 10.59 -10.67
CA ASN A 85 5.35 11.34 -11.90
C ASN A 85 6.43 12.41 -11.69
N LEU A 86 7.30 12.20 -10.70
CA LEU A 86 8.51 12.98 -10.47
C LEU A 86 9.69 12.13 -10.94
N ALA A 87 10.60 12.73 -11.72
CA ALA A 87 11.79 12.02 -12.23
C ALA A 87 12.66 11.42 -11.10
N TYR A 88 12.63 12.06 -9.92
CA TYR A 88 13.29 11.60 -8.71
C TYR A 88 12.41 11.93 -7.50
N SER A 89 12.43 11.10 -6.46
CA SER A 89 11.77 11.42 -5.19
C SER A 89 12.51 10.79 -4.03
N PHE A 90 13.10 11.60 -3.16
CA PHE A 90 14.05 11.15 -2.14
C PHE A 90 13.63 11.45 -0.71
N SER A 91 12.59 12.23 -0.48
CA SER A 91 12.03 12.41 0.85
C SER A 91 10.51 12.40 0.81
N LEU A 92 9.90 11.97 1.91
CA LEU A 92 8.44 11.85 2.00
C LEU A 92 7.92 12.06 3.41
N TRP A 93 6.64 12.46 3.48
CA TRP A 93 5.87 12.51 4.71
C TRP A 93 4.51 11.88 4.45
N ASN A 94 4.21 10.78 5.13
CA ASN A 94 2.92 10.14 5.03
C ASN A 94 1.92 10.80 6.00
N ARG A 95 0.96 11.57 5.49
CA ARG A 95 -0.15 12.12 6.28
C ARG A 95 -1.52 11.57 5.88
N SER A 96 -1.57 10.42 5.22
CA SER A 96 -2.81 9.88 4.66
C SER A 96 -3.78 9.28 5.67
N GLY A 97 -3.40 9.20 6.95
CA GLY A 97 -4.21 8.53 7.98
C GLY A 97 -4.05 7.01 8.00
N ILE A 98 -3.41 6.42 6.99
CA ILE A 98 -3.13 4.98 6.91
C ILE A 98 -1.63 4.73 6.71
N THR A 99 -1.18 3.52 7.00
CA THR A 99 0.16 3.06 6.59
C THR A 99 0.17 2.86 5.09
N GLN A 100 1.19 3.37 4.40
CA GLN A 100 1.37 3.18 2.96
C GLN A 100 2.72 2.54 2.67
N ARG A 101 2.81 1.83 1.55
CA ARG A 101 4.05 1.24 1.07
C ARG A 101 4.59 2.08 -0.08
N PHE A 102 5.85 2.45 0.01
CA PHE A 102 6.55 3.23 -1.00
C PHE A 102 7.60 2.34 -1.68
N TRP A 103 7.61 2.34 -3.00
CA TRP A 103 8.41 1.43 -3.82
C TRP A 103 9.41 2.18 -4.68
N SER A 104 10.53 1.55 -5.00
CA SER A 104 11.53 2.09 -5.93
C SER A 104 11.09 2.03 -7.39
N GLY A 105 10.31 1.01 -7.76
CA GLY A 105 9.78 0.84 -9.12
C GLY A 105 8.48 1.61 -9.34
N SER A 106 8.09 1.79 -10.61
CA SER A 106 6.88 2.52 -11.01
C SER A 106 5.57 1.74 -10.77
N ASP A 107 5.61 0.42 -10.68
CA ASP A 107 4.40 -0.42 -10.62
C ASP A 107 4.35 -1.24 -9.33
N CYS A 108 4.73 -0.61 -8.22
CA CYS A 108 4.80 -1.25 -6.90
C CYS A 108 5.74 -2.47 -6.89
N THR A 109 6.90 -2.30 -7.52
CA THR A 109 7.94 -3.33 -7.64
C THR A 109 9.27 -2.84 -7.06
N GLY A 110 10.18 -3.78 -6.80
CA GLY A 110 11.53 -3.49 -6.31
C GLY A 110 11.62 -3.29 -4.80
N GLN A 111 12.59 -2.48 -4.37
CA GLN A 111 12.80 -2.18 -2.96
C GLN A 111 11.62 -1.37 -2.42
N ASN A 112 11.27 -1.58 -1.16
CA ASN A 112 10.16 -0.88 -0.54
C ASN A 112 10.33 -0.71 0.96
N TYR A 113 9.57 0.21 1.51
CA TYR A 113 9.37 0.33 2.95
C TYR A 113 7.94 0.77 3.26
N LEU A 114 7.48 0.37 4.45
CA LEU A 114 6.19 0.76 5.00
C LEU A 114 6.37 2.03 5.83
N VAL A 115 5.54 3.04 5.57
CA VAL A 115 5.54 4.28 6.34
C VAL A 115 4.18 4.41 6.99
N ALA A 116 4.14 4.34 8.32
CA ALA A 116 2.94 4.58 9.10
C ALA A 116 2.41 6.00 8.87
N SER A 117 1.13 6.22 9.19
CA SER A 117 0.56 7.56 9.23
C SER A 117 1.37 8.46 10.18
N GLY A 118 1.64 9.68 9.75
CA GLY A 118 2.53 10.63 10.43
C GLY A 118 4.02 10.41 10.18
N GLY A 119 4.40 9.26 9.61
CA GLY A 119 5.79 8.87 9.38
C GLY A 119 6.51 9.76 8.36
N LYS A 120 7.76 10.08 8.66
CA LYS A 120 8.61 11.00 7.90
C LYS A 120 9.91 10.29 7.50
N ILE A 121 10.29 10.42 6.23
CA ILE A 121 11.54 9.91 5.69
C ILE A 121 12.31 11.10 5.07
N PRO A 122 13.32 11.64 5.77
CA PRO A 122 14.08 12.78 5.26
C PRO A 122 15.04 12.38 4.14
N ALA A 123 15.49 11.12 4.12
CA ALA A 123 16.32 10.60 3.04
C ALA A 123 15.99 9.13 2.78
N SER A 124 15.30 8.89 1.68
CA SER A 124 15.03 7.56 1.16
C SER A 124 16.33 6.98 0.60
N PRO A 125 16.64 5.70 0.86
CA PRO A 125 17.80 5.03 0.30
C PRO A 125 17.67 4.77 -1.22
N PHE A 126 16.50 5.03 -1.81
CA PHE A 126 16.25 4.90 -3.24
C PHE A 126 15.28 5.98 -3.72
N SER A 127 15.27 6.26 -5.02
CA SER A 127 14.22 7.09 -5.61
C SER A 127 12.88 6.37 -5.57
N ILE A 128 11.85 7.03 -5.05
CA ILE A 128 10.50 6.48 -4.94
C ILE A 128 9.80 6.59 -6.30
N GLY A 129 9.41 5.46 -6.88
CA GLY A 129 8.73 5.36 -8.17
C GLY A 129 7.22 5.14 -8.06
N SER A 130 6.72 4.62 -6.93
CA SER A 130 5.27 4.42 -6.73
C SER A 130 4.87 4.30 -5.26
N VAL A 131 3.56 4.43 -5.01
CA VAL A 131 2.92 4.29 -3.71
C VAL A 131 1.79 3.27 -3.82
N GLY A 132 1.72 2.33 -2.87
CA GLY A 132 0.69 1.29 -2.80
C GLY A 132 0.07 1.16 -1.42
N GLY A 133 -1.15 0.61 -1.41
CA GLY A 133 -1.88 0.33 -0.17
C GLY A 133 -1.43 -0.98 0.48
N ILE A 134 -1.62 -1.08 1.79
CA ILE A 134 -1.30 -2.26 2.60
C ILE A 134 -2.59 -2.80 3.19
#